data_AF-A0A7S0N3H7-F1
#
_entry.id   AF-A0A7S0N3H7-F1
#
_cell.length_a   1.000
_cell.length_b   1.000
_cell.length_c   1.000
_cell.angle_alpha   90.00
_cell.angle_beta   90.00
_cell.angle_gamma   90.00
#
_symmetry.space_group_name_H-M   'P 1'
#
loop_
_entity.id
_entity.type
_entity.pdbx_description
1 polymer ?
#
loop_
_entity_poly.entity_id
_entity_poly.type
_entity_poly.pdbx_seq_one_letter_code
_entity_poly.pdbx_strand_id
1 'polypeptide(L)'
;QRVCGACPYVDAVEGVTHALRTSEYADRDAQYKWVQEVMGVRKVHIWEYSRLNLVYTVLSKRKLQWFVDTGRVPSWRDPRFPTVQGIMRRGMQVEALREFILSQGASKNANNMEWDKIWNINKKVIDPVCPRHTAVIAAGRVPLTLTNGPASPEVVIVPRHKKHPAAGSKATTMCSSLLLDQADATLLTENEEVTLMDWGNCIIRTITRDASGAVTALTGELHLAGSVKTTKYKLTWLPQIPDLVEVTLVELGYLINKKKVEEDDVFEQLVNDSSWVEATALGDANMRNLKKGEVLQVERKGYFICDTIYGGPGCPAVLLNIPDGRSKGFAA
;
A
#
# COMPACT_ATOMS: atom_id res chain seq x y z
N GLN A 1 26.91 -20.79 -13.69
CA GLN A 1 27.67 -21.93 -13.13
C GLN A 1 29.18 -21.68 -12.90
N ARG A 2 29.75 -20.49 -13.14
CA ARG A 2 31.22 -20.26 -13.03
C ARG A 2 31.75 -19.73 -11.68
N VAL A 3 30.91 -19.56 -10.64
CA VAL A 3 31.34 -18.89 -9.38
C VAL A 3 31.66 -19.86 -8.23
N CYS A 4 31.16 -21.10 -8.22
CA CYS A 4 31.27 -21.99 -7.06
C CYS A 4 32.70 -22.51 -6.73
N GLY A 5 33.66 -22.44 -7.65
CA GLY A 5 35.01 -22.96 -7.42
C GLY A 5 35.94 -22.01 -6.64
N ALA A 6 35.68 -20.70 -6.69
CA ALA A 6 36.55 -19.69 -6.06
C ALA A 6 36.18 -19.41 -4.60
N CYS A 7 34.90 -19.54 -4.24
CA CYS A 7 34.39 -19.25 -2.89
C CYS A 7 35.15 -19.96 -1.76
N PRO A 8 35.49 -21.27 -1.85
CA PRO A 8 36.14 -21.97 -0.74
C PRO A 8 37.51 -21.40 -0.36
N TYR A 9 38.24 -20.89 -1.36
CA TYR A 9 39.54 -20.25 -1.17
C TYR A 9 39.37 -18.82 -0.64
N VAL A 10 38.49 -18.03 -1.26
CA VAL A 10 38.24 -16.62 -0.87
C VAL A 10 37.76 -16.55 0.59
N ASP A 11 36.77 -17.36 0.97
CA ASP A 11 36.25 -17.39 2.34
C ASP A 11 37.35 -17.74 3.36
N ALA A 12 38.24 -18.66 3.00
CA ALA A 12 39.33 -19.07 3.88
C ALA A 12 40.35 -17.94 4.08
N VAL A 13 40.76 -17.28 2.99
CA VAL A 13 41.76 -16.19 2.97
C VAL A 13 41.22 -14.91 3.63
N GLU A 14 39.94 -14.59 3.44
CA GLU A 14 39.30 -13.41 4.05
C GLU A 14 38.95 -13.60 5.54
N GLY A 15 39.23 -14.78 6.11
CA GLY A 15 39.00 -15.03 7.54
C GLY A 15 37.56 -15.39 7.91
N VAL A 16 36.68 -15.68 6.93
CA VAL A 16 35.29 -16.09 7.16
C VAL A 16 35.24 -17.34 8.05
N THR A 17 34.57 -17.27 9.19
CA THR A 17 34.43 -18.44 10.09
C THR A 17 33.26 -19.32 9.71
N HIS A 18 32.14 -18.69 9.34
CA HIS A 18 30.87 -19.33 9.00
C HIS A 18 30.36 -18.81 7.66
N ALA A 19 30.36 -19.67 6.63
CA ALA A 19 29.76 -19.39 5.35
C ALA A 19 28.26 -19.73 5.41
N LEU A 20 27.40 -18.72 5.42
CA LEU A 20 25.94 -18.90 5.39
C LEU A 20 25.49 -19.01 3.94
N ARG A 21 24.79 -20.11 3.57
CA ARG A 21 24.29 -20.29 2.20
C ARG A 21 22.93 -20.98 2.14
N THR A 22 22.28 -20.89 0.98
CA THR A 22 21.02 -21.58 0.74
C THR A 22 21.23 -23.09 0.56
N SER A 23 20.26 -23.90 1.02
CA SER A 23 20.26 -25.37 0.94
C SER A 23 20.37 -25.96 -0.47
N GLU A 24 20.11 -25.17 -1.52
CA GLU A 24 20.29 -25.59 -2.91
C GLU A 24 21.74 -25.92 -3.30
N TYR A 25 22.72 -25.50 -2.49
CA TYR A 25 24.14 -25.77 -2.71
C TYR A 25 24.70 -26.89 -1.82
N ALA A 26 23.83 -27.65 -1.15
CA ALA A 26 24.23 -28.74 -0.24
C ALA A 26 24.96 -29.88 -0.98
N ASP A 27 24.69 -30.07 -2.26
CA ASP A 27 25.41 -31.01 -3.13
C ASP A 27 26.87 -30.59 -3.37
N ARG A 28 27.19 -29.30 -3.17
CA ARG A 28 28.53 -28.73 -3.39
C ARG A 28 29.42 -28.75 -2.16
N ASP A 29 28.95 -29.26 -1.04
CA ASP A 29 29.67 -29.29 0.25
C ASP A 29 30.96 -30.07 0.17
N ALA A 30 30.86 -31.27 -0.39
CA ALA A 30 32.00 -32.15 -0.58
C ALA A 30 33.04 -31.46 -1.46
N GLN A 31 32.59 -30.79 -2.54
CA GLN A 31 33.47 -30.03 -3.42
C GLN A 31 34.12 -28.83 -2.71
N TYR A 32 33.35 -28.08 -1.91
CA TYR A 32 33.85 -26.92 -1.17
C TYR A 32 34.95 -27.33 -0.18
N LYS A 33 34.71 -28.39 0.60
CA LYS A 33 35.69 -28.93 1.56
C LYS A 33 36.92 -29.49 0.86
N TRP A 34 36.72 -30.21 -0.24
CA TRP A 34 37.82 -30.78 -1.03
C TRP A 34 38.75 -29.69 -1.58
N VAL A 35 38.21 -28.58 -2.10
CA VAL A 35 39.03 -27.45 -2.56
C VAL A 35 39.84 -26.85 -1.41
N GLN A 36 39.25 -26.70 -0.22
CA GLN A 36 39.99 -26.19 0.95
C GLN A 36 41.15 -27.11 1.37
N GLU A 37 40.93 -28.43 1.29
CA GLU A 37 41.95 -29.44 1.61
C GLU A 37 43.09 -29.45 0.59
N VAL A 38 42.78 -29.45 -0.70
CA VAL A 38 43.80 -29.44 -1.77
C VAL A 38 44.64 -28.16 -1.75
N MET A 39 44.02 -27.02 -1.45
CA MET A 39 44.71 -25.73 -1.37
C MET A 39 45.46 -25.52 -0.04
N GLY A 40 45.32 -26.42 0.93
CA GLY A 40 45.96 -26.31 2.25
C GLY A 40 45.50 -25.09 3.05
N VAL A 41 44.28 -24.59 2.79
CA VAL A 41 43.73 -23.41 3.47
C VAL A 41 42.90 -23.80 4.69
N ARG A 42 42.64 -22.81 5.56
CA ARG A 42 41.79 -22.98 6.74
C ARG A 42 40.39 -23.48 6.34
N LYS A 43 39.87 -24.44 7.11
CA LYS A 43 38.49 -24.95 6.94
C LYS A 43 37.46 -23.91 7.40
N VAL A 44 36.46 -23.66 6.57
CA VAL A 44 35.34 -22.75 6.88
C VAL A 44 34.09 -23.58 7.17
N HIS A 45 33.36 -23.24 8.23
CA HIS A 45 32.12 -23.94 8.57
C HIS A 45 30.99 -23.48 7.66
N ILE A 46 30.30 -24.41 7.01
CA ILE A 46 29.18 -24.07 6.14
C ILE A 46 27.87 -24.30 6.88
N TRP A 47 27.02 -23.28 6.92
CA TRP A 47 25.71 -23.32 7.55
C TRP A 47 24.63 -23.04 6.52
N GLU A 48 23.66 -23.93 6.49
CA GLU A 48 22.63 -23.93 5.46
C GLU A 48 21.30 -23.46 6.00
N TYR A 49 20.62 -22.67 5.18
CA TYR A 49 19.26 -22.21 5.42
C TYR A 49 18.45 -22.30 4.13
N SER A 50 17.13 -22.35 4.26
CA SER A 50 16.23 -22.39 3.12
C SER A 50 16.06 -21.00 2.52
N ARG A 51 15.88 -20.94 1.20
CA ARG A 51 15.55 -19.68 0.54
C ARG A 51 14.14 -19.23 0.94
N LEU A 52 13.98 -17.93 1.16
CA LEU A 52 12.67 -17.30 1.26
C LEU A 52 11.94 -17.42 -0.09
N ASN A 53 10.80 -18.08 -0.11
CA ASN A 53 9.89 -18.09 -1.26
C ASN A 53 8.59 -17.36 -0.89
N LEU A 54 8.01 -16.63 -1.85
CA LEU A 54 6.77 -15.89 -1.68
C LEU A 54 5.77 -16.37 -2.72
N VAL A 55 4.49 -16.47 -2.33
CA VAL A 55 3.42 -16.80 -3.28
C VAL A 55 3.10 -15.63 -4.21
N TYR A 56 2.50 -15.91 -5.36
CA TYR A 56 2.10 -14.90 -6.36
C TYR A 56 3.24 -14.03 -6.90
N THR A 57 4.48 -14.52 -6.82
CA THR A 57 5.65 -13.84 -7.38
C THR A 57 6.70 -14.84 -7.87
N VAL A 58 7.69 -14.33 -8.59
CA VAL A 58 8.86 -15.10 -9.03
C VAL A 58 10.14 -14.45 -8.52
N LEU A 59 11.04 -15.25 -7.98
CA LEU A 59 12.34 -14.78 -7.45
C LEU A 59 13.50 -15.06 -8.40
N SER A 60 13.27 -15.82 -9.47
CA SER A 60 14.28 -16.11 -10.49
C SER A 60 14.63 -14.83 -11.26
N LYS A 61 15.91 -14.43 -11.22
CA LYS A 61 16.42 -13.26 -11.96
C LYS A 61 16.10 -13.34 -13.46
N ARG A 62 16.14 -14.54 -14.06
CA ARG A 62 15.79 -14.74 -15.47
C ARG A 62 14.33 -14.40 -15.75
N LYS A 63 13.41 -14.87 -14.90
CA LYS A 63 11.97 -14.59 -15.02
C LYS A 63 11.65 -13.11 -14.74
N LEU A 64 12.33 -12.50 -13.78
CA LEU A 64 12.20 -11.06 -13.51
C LEU A 64 12.72 -10.20 -14.66
N GLN A 65 13.87 -10.57 -15.26
CA GLN A 65 14.41 -9.87 -16.43
C GLN A 65 13.46 -9.97 -17.62
N TRP A 66 12.83 -11.13 -17.84
CA TRP A 66 11.82 -11.31 -18.90
C TRP A 66 10.65 -10.32 -18.78
N PHE A 67 10.18 -10.00 -17.57
CA PHE A 67 9.14 -8.99 -17.38
C PHE A 67 9.59 -7.59 -17.81
N VAL A 68 10.87 -7.27 -17.59
CA VAL A 68 11.46 -5.99 -18.02
C VAL A 68 11.67 -5.98 -19.54
N ASP A 69 12.25 -7.04 -20.09
CA ASP A 69 12.56 -7.15 -21.53
C ASP A 69 11.30 -7.13 -22.39
N THR A 70 10.19 -7.71 -21.91
CA THR A 70 8.90 -7.70 -22.61
C THR A 70 8.08 -6.44 -22.37
N GLY A 71 8.60 -5.46 -21.62
CA GLY A 71 7.92 -4.19 -21.35
C GLY A 71 6.69 -4.28 -20.44
N ARG A 72 6.44 -5.44 -19.82
CA ARG A 72 5.32 -5.64 -18.87
C ARG A 72 5.50 -4.86 -17.58
N VAL A 73 6.74 -4.57 -17.23
CA VAL A 73 7.09 -3.59 -16.20
C VAL A 73 8.10 -2.59 -16.76
N PRO A 74 8.08 -1.33 -16.29
CA PRO A 74 9.00 -0.30 -16.77
C PRO A 74 10.44 -0.50 -16.30
N SER A 75 10.68 -1.08 -15.11
CA SER A 75 12.03 -1.26 -14.57
C SER A 75 12.08 -2.22 -13.38
N TRP A 76 13.29 -2.54 -12.93
CA TRP A 76 13.56 -3.28 -11.68
C TRP A 76 13.06 -2.58 -10.40
N ARG A 77 12.73 -1.28 -10.50
CA ARG A 77 12.15 -0.45 -9.42
C ARG A 77 10.63 -0.40 -9.48
N ASP A 78 9.99 -1.26 -10.26
CA ASP A 78 8.53 -1.37 -10.27
C ASP A 78 8.03 -1.80 -8.87
N PRO A 79 6.99 -1.15 -8.31
CA PRO A 79 6.49 -1.45 -6.97
C PRO A 79 5.83 -2.84 -6.85
N ARG A 80 5.50 -3.51 -7.96
CA ARG A 80 4.99 -4.88 -8.00
C ARG A 80 6.11 -5.93 -7.97
N PHE A 81 7.37 -5.52 -8.16
CA PHE A 81 8.52 -6.43 -8.12
C PHE A 81 8.86 -6.84 -6.68
N PRO A 82 9.27 -8.11 -6.45
CA PRO A 82 9.74 -8.58 -5.16
C PRO A 82 11.19 -8.14 -4.85
N THR A 83 11.67 -7.06 -5.48
CA THR A 83 12.98 -6.47 -5.21
C THR A 83 12.89 -5.55 -4.00
N VAL A 84 14.00 -5.38 -3.28
CA VAL A 84 14.06 -4.43 -2.15
C VAL A 84 13.65 -3.02 -2.61
N GLN A 85 14.12 -2.58 -3.78
CA GLN A 85 13.75 -1.27 -4.33
C GLN A 85 12.26 -1.17 -4.70
N GLY A 86 11.68 -2.24 -5.26
CA GLY A 86 10.26 -2.28 -5.62
C GLY A 86 9.36 -2.22 -4.38
N ILE A 87 9.59 -3.10 -3.39
CA ILE A 87 8.78 -3.12 -2.17
C ILE A 87 8.92 -1.83 -1.36
N MET A 88 10.11 -1.21 -1.32
CA MET A 88 10.31 0.08 -0.66
C MET A 88 9.57 1.20 -1.38
N ARG A 89 9.60 1.23 -2.73
CA ARG A 89 8.79 2.17 -3.52
C ARG A 89 7.29 1.95 -3.30
N ARG A 90 6.86 0.70 -3.07
CA ARG A 90 5.48 0.36 -2.69
C ARG A 90 5.12 0.76 -1.24
N GLY A 91 6.07 1.25 -0.44
CA GLY A 91 5.81 1.75 0.91
C GLY A 91 6.20 0.79 2.05
N MET A 92 7.02 -0.22 1.77
CA MET A 92 7.65 -1.05 2.80
C MET A 92 8.65 -0.23 3.63
N GLN A 93 8.50 -0.23 4.95
CA GLN A 93 9.46 0.36 5.88
C GLN A 93 10.62 -0.60 6.16
N VAL A 94 11.83 -0.07 6.37
CA VAL A 94 13.04 -0.86 6.58
C VAL A 94 12.95 -1.65 7.88
N GLU A 95 12.37 -1.03 8.91
CA GLU A 95 12.13 -1.61 10.23
C GLU A 95 11.21 -2.83 10.13
N ALA A 96 10.11 -2.69 9.37
CA ALA A 96 9.16 -3.77 9.12
C ALA A 96 9.78 -4.93 8.35
N LEU A 97 10.59 -4.62 7.32
CA LEU A 97 11.32 -5.64 6.56
C LEU A 97 12.31 -6.39 7.45
N ARG A 98 13.04 -5.68 8.32
CA ARG A 98 13.98 -6.29 9.27
C ARG A 98 13.26 -7.19 10.26
N GLU A 99 12.14 -6.72 10.83
CA GLU A 99 11.32 -7.51 11.75
C GLU A 99 10.77 -8.77 11.06
N PHE A 100 10.33 -8.65 9.79
CA PHE A 100 9.89 -9.81 9.01
C PHE A 100 11.01 -10.84 8.86
N ILE A 101 12.22 -10.43 8.44
CA ILE A 101 13.36 -11.35 8.29
C ILE A 101 13.74 -12.02 9.62
N LEU A 102 13.75 -11.27 10.71
CA LEU A 102 14.01 -11.82 12.05
C LEU A 102 12.92 -12.81 12.49
N SER A 103 11.65 -12.53 12.17
CA SER A 103 10.52 -13.41 12.49
C SER A 103 10.53 -14.74 11.73
N GLN A 104 11.15 -14.78 10.54
CA GLN A 104 11.30 -16.01 9.78
C GLN A 104 12.38 -16.93 10.38
N GLY A 105 13.49 -16.32 10.80
CA GLY A 105 14.66 -17.07 11.27
C GLY A 105 15.34 -17.90 10.18
N ALA A 106 16.45 -18.54 10.54
CA ALA A 106 17.17 -19.45 9.67
C ALA A 106 16.67 -20.89 9.87
N SER A 107 15.79 -21.36 8.99
CA SER A 107 15.30 -22.75 8.96
C SER A 107 15.79 -23.46 7.71
N LYS A 108 15.98 -24.79 7.78
CA LYS A 108 16.31 -25.61 6.61
C LYS A 108 15.07 -25.99 5.78
N ASN A 109 13.87 -25.85 6.33
CA ASN A 109 12.64 -26.22 5.64
C ASN A 109 12.26 -25.16 4.61
N ALA A 110 11.97 -25.58 3.38
CA ALA A 110 11.40 -24.71 2.36
C ALA A 110 9.95 -24.37 2.70
N ASN A 111 9.65 -23.08 2.73
CA ASN A 111 8.31 -22.57 2.96
C ASN A 111 7.96 -21.49 1.94
N ASN A 112 6.71 -21.53 1.45
CA ASN A 112 6.14 -20.50 0.60
C ASN A 112 5.33 -19.55 1.47
N MET A 113 5.85 -18.35 1.65
CA MET A 113 5.27 -17.36 2.53
C MET A 113 4.21 -16.52 1.82
N GLU A 114 3.16 -16.16 2.54
CA GLU A 114 2.14 -15.22 2.07
C GLU A 114 2.59 -13.77 2.29
N TRP A 115 2.28 -12.93 1.30
CA TRP A 115 2.56 -11.49 1.35
C TRP A 115 1.85 -10.80 2.52
N ASP A 116 0.69 -11.30 2.94
CA ASP A 116 -0.06 -10.71 4.04
C ASP A 116 0.75 -10.62 5.33
N LYS A 117 1.67 -11.56 5.57
CA LYS A 117 2.49 -11.55 6.79
C LYS A 117 3.44 -10.37 6.83
N ILE A 118 4.13 -10.07 5.73
CA ILE A 118 5.07 -8.94 5.66
C ILE A 118 4.31 -7.60 5.68
N TRP A 119 3.17 -7.52 4.99
CA TRP A 119 2.35 -6.30 4.97
C TRP A 119 1.66 -6.01 6.30
N ASN A 120 1.24 -7.05 7.04
CA ASN A 120 0.72 -6.89 8.41
C ASN A 120 1.78 -6.35 9.37
N ILE A 121 3.04 -6.77 9.24
CA ILE A 121 4.15 -6.20 10.03
C ILE A 121 4.35 -4.73 9.63
N ASN A 122 4.38 -4.43 8.33
CA ASN A 122 4.50 -3.06 7.85
C ASN A 122 3.39 -2.15 8.37
N LYS A 123 2.14 -2.63 8.38
CA LYS A 123 0.99 -1.91 8.94
C LYS A 123 1.21 -1.48 10.39
N LYS A 124 1.76 -2.36 11.23
CA LYS A 124 2.04 -2.05 12.64
C LYS A 124 3.06 -0.94 12.81
N VAL A 125 3.98 -0.79 11.84
CA VAL A 125 4.98 0.30 11.83
C VAL A 125 4.37 1.61 11.33
N ILE A 126 3.55 1.58 10.26
CA ILE A 126 3.03 2.80 9.63
C ILE A 126 1.78 3.36 10.33
N ASP A 127 0.86 2.53 10.82
CA ASP A 127 -0.44 2.97 11.36
C ASP A 127 -0.32 3.97 12.53
N PRO A 128 0.62 3.80 13.49
CA PRO A 128 0.77 4.74 14.60
C PRO A 128 1.31 6.11 14.18
N VAL A 129 1.91 6.24 12.99
CA VAL A 129 2.68 7.44 12.59
C VAL A 129 2.05 8.17 11.40
N CYS A 130 1.37 7.47 10.50
CA CYS A 130 0.93 8.04 9.21
C CYS A 130 -0.10 9.18 9.35
N PRO A 131 0.04 10.34 8.68
CA PRO A 131 -1.03 11.35 8.67
C PRO A 131 -2.31 10.83 7.99
N ARG A 132 -3.47 11.27 8.48
CA ARG A 132 -4.80 10.91 7.94
C ARG A 132 -5.29 11.99 7.00
N HIS A 133 -5.66 11.56 5.81
CA HIS A 133 -6.14 12.40 4.73
C HIS A 133 -7.44 11.83 4.15
N THR A 134 -8.14 12.66 3.38
CA THR A 134 -9.42 12.28 2.79
C THR A 134 -9.34 12.46 1.27
N ALA A 135 -9.83 11.47 0.54
CA ALA A 135 -9.96 11.56 -0.91
C ALA A 135 -11.26 10.90 -1.38
N VAL A 136 -11.95 11.52 -2.32
CA VAL A 136 -13.21 11.05 -2.92
C VAL A 136 -12.94 10.69 -4.39
N ILE A 137 -13.42 9.53 -4.85
CA ILE A 137 -13.23 9.13 -6.26
C ILE A 137 -13.99 10.09 -7.17
N ALA A 138 -13.33 10.62 -8.20
CA ALA A 138 -13.89 11.68 -9.04
C ALA A 138 -15.17 11.24 -9.78
N ALA A 139 -15.19 10.00 -10.29
CA ALA A 139 -16.33 9.42 -10.99
C ALA A 139 -17.53 9.11 -10.06
N GLY A 140 -17.27 8.86 -8.78
CA GLY A 140 -18.27 8.49 -7.78
C GLY A 140 -18.49 9.59 -6.74
N ARG A 141 -18.34 10.86 -7.11
CA ARG A 141 -18.56 11.98 -6.19
C ARG A 141 -20.04 12.29 -6.06
N VAL A 142 -20.53 12.36 -4.83
CA VAL A 142 -21.92 12.73 -4.53
C VAL A 142 -21.94 14.04 -3.75
N PRO A 143 -22.56 15.10 -4.26
CA PRO A 143 -22.73 16.35 -3.51
C PRO A 143 -23.73 16.15 -2.36
N LEU A 144 -23.35 16.60 -1.17
CA LEU A 144 -24.21 16.74 0.00
C LEU A 144 -24.33 18.23 0.34
N THR A 145 -25.56 18.75 0.33
CA THR A 145 -25.87 20.12 0.73
C THR A 145 -26.45 20.16 2.14
N LEU A 146 -25.82 20.94 3.02
CA LEU A 146 -26.26 21.17 4.40
C LEU A 146 -27.13 22.42 4.46
N THR A 147 -28.40 22.29 4.83
CA THR A 147 -29.36 23.41 4.85
C THR A 147 -29.08 24.40 5.99
N ASN A 148 -28.53 23.92 7.11
CA ASN A 148 -28.10 24.71 8.26
C ASN A 148 -26.55 24.70 8.43
N GLY A 149 -25.82 24.50 7.32
CA GLY A 149 -24.36 24.60 7.31
C GLY A 149 -23.86 26.05 7.43
N PRO A 150 -22.54 26.25 7.52
CA PRO A 150 -21.93 27.59 7.55
C PRO A 150 -22.31 28.42 6.31
N ALA A 151 -22.62 29.71 6.52
CA ALA A 151 -23.01 30.61 5.43
C ALA A 151 -21.83 30.94 4.49
N SER A 152 -20.61 30.94 5.01
CA SER A 152 -19.36 31.08 4.25
C SER A 152 -18.38 29.96 4.64
N PRO A 153 -17.45 29.57 3.76
CA PRO A 153 -16.43 28.58 4.11
C PRO A 153 -15.59 29.03 5.32
N GLU A 154 -15.50 28.16 6.32
CA GLU A 154 -14.71 28.39 7.54
C GLU A 154 -13.53 27.42 7.59
N VAL A 155 -12.36 27.87 8.01
CA VAL A 155 -11.16 27.02 8.10
C VAL A 155 -10.93 26.64 9.56
N VAL A 156 -10.93 25.33 9.83
CA VAL A 156 -10.70 24.76 11.16
C VAL A 156 -9.41 23.95 11.16
N ILE A 157 -8.62 24.09 12.22
CA ILE A 157 -7.38 23.32 12.40
C ILE A 157 -7.71 22.01 13.12
N VAL A 158 -7.44 20.89 12.46
CA VAL A 158 -7.70 19.54 12.97
C VAL A 158 -6.39 18.76 13.04
N PRO A 159 -6.16 17.91 14.06
CA PRO A 159 -4.98 17.05 14.09
C PRO A 159 -4.89 16.14 12.86
N ARG A 160 -3.71 16.00 12.25
CA ARG A 160 -3.47 15.03 11.17
C ARG A 160 -3.57 13.59 11.67
N HIS A 161 -3.24 13.35 12.93
CA HIS A 161 -3.47 12.08 13.59
C HIS A 161 -3.84 12.26 15.06
N LYS A 162 -5.04 11.83 15.43
CA LYS A 162 -5.57 11.94 16.80
C LYS A 162 -4.71 11.29 17.89
N LYS A 163 -3.98 10.22 17.57
CA LYS A 163 -3.14 9.48 18.53
C LYS A 163 -1.64 9.81 18.42
N HIS A 164 -1.25 10.59 17.41
CA HIS A 164 0.14 10.96 17.18
C HIS A 164 0.26 12.47 16.95
N PRO A 165 0.38 13.26 18.04
CA PRO A 165 0.49 14.72 17.95
C PRO A 165 1.66 15.20 17.08
N ALA A 166 2.74 14.42 17.00
CA ALA A 166 3.91 14.74 16.18
C ALA A 166 3.64 14.70 14.66
N ALA A 167 2.53 14.10 14.20
CA ALA A 167 2.07 14.24 12.82
C ALA A 167 1.65 15.68 12.48
N GLY A 168 1.43 16.53 13.48
CA GLY A 168 1.00 17.91 13.34
C GLY A 168 -0.50 18.06 13.08
N SER A 169 -0.89 19.24 12.60
CA SER A 169 -2.28 19.60 12.29
C SER A 169 -2.45 19.90 10.81
N LYS A 170 -3.70 19.85 10.34
CA LYS A 170 -4.11 20.19 8.99
C LYS A 170 -5.24 21.22 9.04
N ALA A 171 -5.31 22.05 8.00
CA ALA A 171 -6.42 22.98 7.81
C ALA A 171 -7.52 22.26 7.03
N THR A 172 -8.72 22.21 7.60
CA THR A 172 -9.90 21.63 6.97
C THR A 172 -10.93 22.73 6.78
N THR A 173 -11.38 22.93 5.55
CA THR A 173 -12.44 23.89 5.25
C THR A 173 -13.81 23.24 5.45
N MET A 174 -14.65 23.87 6.25
CA MET A 174 -16.05 23.51 6.50
C MET A 174 -16.95 24.45 5.69
N CYS A 175 -17.89 23.90 4.92
CA CYS A 175 -18.83 24.69 4.12
C CYS A 175 -20.15 23.93 3.91
N SER A 176 -21.20 24.61 3.45
CA SER A 176 -22.52 23.99 3.27
C SER A 176 -22.58 22.94 2.14
N SER A 177 -21.59 22.86 1.26
CA SER A 177 -21.56 21.94 0.12
C SER A 177 -20.37 20.98 0.23
N LEU A 178 -20.65 19.69 0.38
CA LEU A 178 -19.66 18.64 0.59
C LEU A 178 -19.69 17.60 -0.52
N LEU A 179 -18.61 16.84 -0.66
CA LEU A 179 -18.48 15.69 -1.54
C LEU A 179 -18.28 14.43 -0.70
N LEU A 180 -19.06 13.40 -1.02
CA LEU A 180 -18.98 12.06 -0.44
C LEU A 180 -18.65 11.04 -1.54
N ASP A 181 -18.13 9.88 -1.15
CA ASP A 181 -18.00 8.73 -2.06
C ASP A 181 -19.37 8.06 -2.30
N GLN A 182 -19.62 7.65 -3.53
CA GLN A 182 -20.84 6.95 -3.97
C GLN A 182 -21.14 5.71 -3.13
N ALA A 183 -20.10 4.95 -2.79
CA ALA A 183 -20.20 3.74 -2.00
C ALA A 183 -20.77 4.01 -0.60
N ASP A 184 -20.42 5.16 -0.02
CA ASP A 184 -20.93 5.59 1.28
C ASP A 184 -22.33 6.16 1.14
N ALA A 185 -22.58 7.02 0.13
CA ALA A 185 -23.88 7.63 -0.13
C ALA A 185 -25.00 6.59 -0.38
N THR A 186 -24.66 5.48 -1.04
CA THR A 186 -25.64 4.44 -1.40
C THR A 186 -26.16 3.68 -0.18
N LEU A 187 -25.36 3.58 0.89
CA LEU A 187 -25.70 2.87 2.13
C LEU A 187 -26.63 3.66 3.06
N LEU A 188 -26.84 4.95 2.77
CA LEU A 188 -27.61 5.86 3.60
C LEU A 188 -29.10 5.74 3.33
N THR A 189 -29.89 5.97 4.37
CA THR A 189 -31.34 6.09 4.30
C THR A 189 -31.82 7.48 4.70
N GLU A 190 -33.00 7.88 4.23
CA GLU A 190 -33.60 9.15 4.61
C GLU A 190 -33.97 9.18 6.10
N ASN A 191 -33.75 10.33 6.73
CA ASN A 191 -33.84 10.60 8.16
C ASN A 191 -32.85 9.82 9.04
N GLU A 192 -31.80 9.25 8.45
CA GLU A 192 -30.73 8.60 9.19
C GLU A 192 -29.71 9.61 9.72
N GLU A 193 -29.28 9.42 10.99
CA GLU A 193 -28.22 10.19 11.60
C GLU A 193 -26.85 9.55 11.34
N VAL A 194 -25.97 10.30 10.70
CA VAL A 194 -24.60 9.90 10.35
C VAL A 194 -23.60 10.84 10.99
N THR A 195 -22.37 10.39 11.19
CA THR A 195 -21.27 11.27 11.63
C THR A 195 -20.42 11.67 10.44
N LEU A 196 -20.30 12.98 10.22
CA LEU A 196 -19.25 13.57 9.40
C LEU A 196 -17.97 13.62 10.24
N MET A 197 -16.94 12.87 9.84
CA MET A 197 -15.72 12.76 10.64
C MET A 197 -15.08 14.13 10.88
N ASP A 198 -14.64 14.37 12.12
CA ASP A 198 -14.03 15.61 12.59
C ASP A 198 -14.90 16.88 12.48
N TRP A 199 -16.20 16.72 12.23
CA TRP A 199 -17.16 17.83 12.24
C TRP A 199 -18.29 17.61 13.24
N GLY A 200 -19.00 16.48 13.15
CA GLY A 200 -20.15 16.21 14.01
C GLY A 200 -21.20 15.34 13.33
N ASN A 201 -22.38 15.25 13.95
CA ASN A 201 -23.48 14.48 13.38
C ASN A 201 -24.27 15.32 12.35
N CYS A 202 -24.83 14.62 11.37
CA CYS A 202 -25.69 15.15 10.34
C CYS A 202 -26.87 14.18 10.12
N ILE A 203 -28.07 14.72 9.95
CA ILE A 203 -29.26 13.95 9.58
C ILE A 203 -29.46 14.11 8.08
N ILE A 204 -29.46 13.01 7.35
CA ILE A 204 -29.75 13.01 5.91
C ILE A 204 -31.26 13.17 5.73
N ARG A 205 -31.72 14.22 5.07
CA ARG A 205 -33.16 14.51 4.87
C ARG A 205 -33.69 13.96 3.57
N THR A 206 -32.94 14.10 2.49
CA THR A 206 -33.40 13.74 1.15
C THR A 206 -32.27 13.12 0.36
N ILE A 207 -32.58 12.03 -0.34
CA ILE A 207 -31.63 11.32 -1.20
C ILE A 207 -32.20 11.29 -2.63
N THR A 208 -31.56 12.00 -3.54
CA THR A 208 -31.93 11.99 -4.96
C THR A 208 -31.14 10.90 -5.67
N ARG A 209 -31.84 10.06 -6.45
CA ARG A 209 -31.25 8.98 -7.24
C ARG A 209 -31.62 9.14 -8.72
N ASP A 210 -30.75 8.71 -9.60
CA ASP A 210 -31.03 8.64 -11.04
C ASP A 210 -31.76 7.32 -11.41
N ALA A 211 -32.06 7.17 -12.70
CA ALA A 211 -32.72 5.99 -13.25
C ALA A 211 -31.91 4.69 -13.11
N SER A 212 -30.60 4.77 -12.88
CA SER A 212 -29.73 3.62 -12.64
C SER A 212 -29.68 3.20 -11.16
N GLY A 213 -30.28 4.00 -10.26
CA GLY A 213 -30.25 3.80 -8.82
C GLY A 213 -29.05 4.48 -8.12
N ALA A 214 -28.17 5.15 -8.87
CA ALA A 214 -27.05 5.89 -8.33
C ALA A 214 -27.52 7.18 -7.66
N VAL A 215 -27.00 7.47 -6.47
CA VAL A 215 -27.25 8.72 -5.74
C VAL A 215 -26.58 9.88 -6.46
N THR A 216 -27.35 10.90 -6.85
CA THR A 216 -26.86 12.08 -7.57
C THR A 216 -26.72 13.31 -6.67
N ALA A 217 -27.51 13.40 -5.61
CA ALA A 217 -27.45 14.49 -4.64
C ALA A 217 -28.05 14.08 -3.30
N LEU A 218 -27.50 14.64 -2.23
CA LEU A 218 -27.98 14.48 -0.86
C LEU A 218 -28.27 15.85 -0.26
N THR A 219 -29.30 15.93 0.57
CA THR A 219 -29.55 17.11 1.42
C THR A 219 -29.63 16.67 2.86
N GLY A 220 -28.98 17.42 3.76
CA GLY A 220 -28.93 17.09 5.17
C GLY A 220 -28.88 18.31 6.08
N GLU A 221 -28.99 18.05 7.37
CA GLU A 221 -28.96 19.04 8.45
C GLU A 221 -27.89 18.66 9.48
N LEU A 222 -27.03 19.58 9.87
CA LEU A 222 -26.10 19.42 10.97
C LEU A 222 -26.87 19.31 12.29
N HIS A 223 -26.53 18.28 13.07
CA HIS A 223 -27.08 18.01 14.39
C HIS A 223 -25.93 17.89 15.41
N LEU A 224 -25.27 19.01 15.71
CA LEU A 224 -24.06 19.03 16.53
C LEU A 224 -24.28 18.60 18.00
N ALA A 225 -25.53 18.63 18.48
CA ALA A 225 -25.89 18.11 19.81
C ALA A 225 -25.96 16.57 19.86
N GLY A 226 -25.94 15.89 18.70
CA GLY A 226 -25.98 14.45 18.59
C GLY A 226 -24.69 13.78 19.09
N SER A 227 -24.82 12.53 19.56
CA SER A 227 -23.67 11.76 20.04
C SER A 227 -23.00 11.00 18.89
N VAL A 228 -21.70 11.20 18.70
CA VAL A 228 -20.88 10.49 17.70
C VAL A 228 -20.73 8.98 18.01
N LYS A 229 -21.16 8.54 19.20
CA LYS A 229 -21.07 7.14 19.62
C LYS A 229 -22.31 6.32 19.23
N THR A 230 -23.44 6.97 18.96
CA THR A 230 -24.73 6.29 18.68
C THR A 230 -24.99 6.12 17.19
N THR A 231 -24.23 6.79 16.33
CA THR A 231 -24.40 6.73 14.87
C THR A 231 -23.81 5.45 14.29
N LYS A 232 -24.55 4.87 13.34
CA LYS A 232 -24.15 3.64 12.64
C LYS A 232 -23.05 3.90 11.61
N TYR A 233 -23.13 5.00 10.88
CA TYR A 233 -22.20 5.33 9.81
C TYR A 233 -21.35 6.55 10.14
N LYS A 234 -20.05 6.42 9.86
CA LYS A 234 -19.06 7.50 9.97
C LYS A 234 -18.46 7.74 8.59
N LEU A 235 -18.69 8.92 8.04
CA LEU A 235 -18.41 9.25 6.65
C LEU A 235 -17.19 10.16 6.55
N THR A 236 -16.34 9.86 5.57
CA THR A 236 -15.35 10.80 5.04
C THR A 236 -16.02 11.79 4.12
N TRP A 237 -15.59 13.04 4.15
CA TRP A 237 -16.14 14.11 3.32
C TRP A 237 -15.04 15.06 2.87
N LEU A 238 -15.27 15.73 1.73
CA LEU A 238 -14.46 16.85 1.26
C LEU A 238 -15.33 18.08 1.07
N PRO A 239 -14.83 19.29 1.36
CA PRO A 239 -15.54 20.51 1.00
C PRO A 239 -15.57 20.67 -0.53
N GLN A 240 -16.73 21.03 -1.09
CA GLN A 240 -16.86 21.30 -2.52
C GLN A 240 -16.30 22.71 -2.83
N ILE A 241 -14.98 22.82 -2.89
CA ILE A 241 -14.24 24.07 -3.13
C ILE A 241 -13.23 23.90 -4.28
N PRO A 242 -12.78 25.00 -4.91
CA PRO A 242 -11.77 24.93 -5.98
C PRO A 242 -10.38 24.46 -5.53
N ASP A 243 -10.05 24.53 -4.24
CA ASP A 243 -8.71 24.24 -3.70
C ASP A 243 -8.46 22.74 -3.43
N LEU A 244 -9.33 21.85 -3.92
CA LEU A 244 -9.08 20.42 -3.86
C LEU A 244 -7.90 20.01 -4.76
N VAL A 245 -7.21 18.95 -4.37
CA VAL A 245 -6.00 18.47 -5.05
C VAL A 245 -6.34 17.26 -5.89
N GLU A 246 -5.95 17.26 -7.16
CA GLU A 246 -6.10 16.08 -8.01
C GLU A 246 -5.10 15.00 -7.59
N VAL A 247 -5.61 13.79 -7.33
CA VAL A 247 -4.79 12.64 -6.95
C VAL A 247 -5.20 11.41 -7.73
N THR A 248 -4.21 10.61 -8.13
CA THR A 248 -4.41 9.29 -8.74
C THR A 248 -4.11 8.25 -7.68
N LEU A 249 -5.13 7.50 -7.30
CA LEU A 249 -4.98 6.34 -6.41
C LEU A 249 -4.65 5.13 -7.28
N VAL A 250 -3.51 4.50 -7.02
CA VAL A 250 -3.05 3.33 -7.77
C VAL A 250 -3.14 2.10 -6.88
N GLU A 251 -3.90 1.11 -7.34
CA GLU A 251 -3.94 -0.21 -6.76
C GLU A 251 -3.00 -1.16 -7.51
N LEU A 252 -2.11 -1.79 -6.74
CA LEU A 252 -1.11 -2.71 -7.24
C LEU A 252 -1.51 -4.16 -6.90
N GLY A 253 -1.84 -4.93 -7.92
CA GLY A 253 -2.06 -6.37 -7.83
C GLY A 253 -0.75 -7.17 -7.83
N TYR A 254 -0.89 -8.49 -7.79
CA TYR A 254 0.22 -9.40 -8.05
C TYR A 254 0.55 -9.44 -9.54
N LEU A 255 1.82 -9.68 -9.90
CA LEU A 255 2.23 -9.83 -11.31
C LEU A 255 1.83 -11.17 -11.92
N ILE A 256 1.54 -12.16 -11.09
CA ILE A 256 1.06 -13.47 -11.53
C ILE A 256 -0.21 -13.86 -10.78
N ASN A 257 -1.12 -14.54 -11.48
CA ASN A 257 -2.40 -14.98 -10.92
C ASN A 257 -2.31 -16.33 -10.19
N LYS A 258 -1.17 -17.02 -10.27
CA LYS A 258 -0.95 -18.34 -9.65
C LYS A 258 -0.14 -18.22 -8.37
N LYS A 259 -0.57 -18.92 -7.30
CA LYS A 259 0.13 -18.94 -6.00
C LYS A 259 1.57 -19.42 -6.10
N LYS A 260 1.80 -20.51 -6.83
CA LYS A 260 3.12 -21.12 -7.02
C LYS A 260 3.27 -21.51 -8.48
N VAL A 261 4.41 -21.15 -9.07
CA VAL A 261 4.76 -21.55 -10.44
C VAL A 261 5.42 -22.93 -10.38
N GLU A 262 4.86 -23.88 -11.10
CA GLU A 262 5.36 -25.25 -11.27
C GLU A 262 6.19 -25.36 -12.56
N GLU A 263 6.86 -26.50 -12.78
CA GLU A 263 7.75 -26.69 -13.94
C GLU A 263 6.99 -26.77 -15.27
N ASP A 264 5.79 -27.36 -15.27
CA ASP A 264 4.95 -27.53 -16.47
C ASP A 264 4.15 -26.27 -16.84
N ASP A 265 4.28 -25.18 -16.05
CA ASP A 265 3.53 -23.96 -16.31
C ASP A 265 4.13 -23.15 -17.47
N VAL A 266 3.27 -22.75 -18.40
CA VAL A 266 3.58 -21.73 -19.40
C VAL A 266 3.57 -20.37 -18.71
N PHE A 267 4.75 -19.85 -18.40
CA PHE A 267 4.95 -18.66 -17.58
C PHE A 267 4.22 -17.42 -18.12
N GLU A 268 4.17 -17.27 -19.45
CA GLU A 268 3.51 -16.17 -20.14
C GLU A 268 2.01 -16.09 -19.88
N GLN A 269 1.36 -17.23 -19.65
CA GLN A 269 -0.07 -17.32 -19.40
C GLN A 269 -0.43 -17.03 -17.93
N LEU A 270 0.57 -17.01 -17.04
CA LEU A 270 0.35 -16.74 -15.62
C LEU A 270 0.33 -15.24 -15.30
N VAL A 271 0.71 -14.38 -16.25
CA VAL A 271 0.82 -12.94 -16.06
C VAL A 271 -0.54 -12.33 -15.74
N ASN A 272 -0.55 -11.41 -14.78
CA ASN A 272 -1.71 -10.62 -14.45
C ASN A 272 -1.66 -9.25 -15.14
N ASP A 273 -2.45 -9.10 -16.19
CA ASP A 273 -2.56 -7.84 -16.94
C ASP A 273 -3.29 -6.75 -16.14
N SER A 274 -4.13 -7.13 -15.17
CA SER A 274 -4.87 -6.22 -14.28
C SER A 274 -4.12 -5.89 -12.99
N SER A 275 -2.79 -5.93 -13.01
CA SER A 275 -1.95 -5.72 -11.82
C SER A 275 -1.70 -4.24 -11.48
N TRP A 276 -2.18 -3.32 -12.31
CA TRP A 276 -2.07 -1.88 -12.12
C TRP A 276 -3.41 -1.23 -12.46
N VAL A 277 -4.11 -0.76 -11.43
CA VAL A 277 -5.42 -0.12 -11.59
C VAL A 277 -5.36 1.28 -11.03
N GLU A 278 -5.73 2.27 -11.84
CA GLU A 278 -5.72 3.67 -11.44
C GLU A 278 -7.15 4.19 -11.27
N ALA A 279 -7.35 4.97 -10.21
CA ALA A 279 -8.60 5.68 -9.97
C ALA A 279 -8.30 7.17 -9.73
N THR A 280 -8.86 8.02 -10.58
CA THR A 280 -8.80 9.47 -10.39
C THR A 280 -9.67 9.89 -9.21
N ALA A 281 -9.12 10.71 -8.32
CA ALA A 281 -9.78 11.17 -7.11
C ALA A 281 -9.45 12.64 -6.84
N LEU A 282 -10.30 13.27 -6.03
CA LEU A 282 -10.04 14.56 -5.41
C LEU A 282 -9.60 14.31 -3.98
N GLY A 283 -8.44 14.84 -3.61
CA GLY A 283 -7.88 14.82 -2.28
C GLY A 283 -8.09 16.15 -1.56
N ASP A 284 -7.97 16.12 -0.23
CA ASP A 284 -7.99 17.33 0.58
C ASP A 284 -6.83 18.29 0.21
N ALA A 285 -7.04 19.59 0.42
CA ALA A 285 -6.07 20.64 0.05
C ALA A 285 -4.67 20.43 0.65
N ASN A 286 -4.57 19.77 1.81
CA ASN A 286 -3.28 19.52 2.46
C ASN A 286 -2.43 18.50 1.71
N MET A 287 -3.03 17.66 0.85
CA MET A 287 -2.30 16.72 0.00
C MET A 287 -1.34 17.41 -0.97
N ARG A 288 -1.53 18.71 -1.25
CA ARG A 288 -0.62 19.54 -2.05
C ARG A 288 0.80 19.57 -1.49
N ASN A 289 0.93 19.43 -0.17
CA ASN A 289 2.21 19.52 0.54
C ASN A 289 2.86 18.15 0.80
N LEU A 290 2.30 17.06 0.24
CA LEU A 290 2.88 15.73 0.36
C LEU A 290 4.27 15.67 -0.28
N LYS A 291 5.19 14.99 0.39
CA LYS A 291 6.53 14.74 -0.13
C LYS A 291 6.60 13.38 -0.78
N LYS A 292 7.46 13.25 -1.79
CA LYS A 292 7.77 11.95 -2.39
C LYS A 292 8.29 10.98 -1.33
N GLY A 293 7.73 9.78 -1.28
CA GLY A 293 8.04 8.75 -0.30
C GLY A 293 7.28 8.86 1.02
N GLU A 294 6.48 9.91 1.21
CA GLU A 294 5.66 10.08 2.41
C GLU A 294 4.50 9.07 2.41
N VAL A 295 4.35 8.36 3.54
CA VAL A 295 3.27 7.41 3.76
C VAL A 295 2.11 8.12 4.44
N LEU A 296 0.90 7.88 3.95
CA LEU A 296 -0.32 8.46 4.48
C LEU A 296 -1.43 7.41 4.55
N GLN A 297 -2.45 7.69 5.37
CA GLN A 297 -3.69 6.93 5.37
C GLN A 297 -4.78 7.79 4.69
N VAL A 298 -5.36 7.26 3.61
CA VAL A 298 -6.61 7.80 3.08
C VAL A 298 -7.74 7.12 3.85
N GLU A 299 -8.45 7.89 4.66
CA GLU A 299 -9.47 7.34 5.54
C GLU A 299 -10.53 6.54 4.77
N ARG A 300 -10.92 5.39 5.33
CA ARG A 300 -11.82 4.37 4.71
C ARG A 300 -11.33 3.72 3.40
N LYS A 301 -10.22 4.17 2.80
CA LYS A 301 -9.65 3.60 1.56
C LYS A 301 -8.39 2.76 1.80
N GLY A 302 -7.54 3.14 2.75
CA GLY A 302 -6.35 2.37 3.10
C GLY A 302 -5.10 3.21 3.27
N TYR A 303 -3.94 2.56 3.20
CA TYR A 303 -2.63 3.21 3.32
C TYR A 303 -2.01 3.39 1.94
N PHE A 304 -1.30 4.50 1.77
CA PHE A 304 -0.70 4.87 0.50
C PHE A 304 0.68 5.49 0.71
N ILE A 305 1.53 5.41 -0.30
CA ILE A 305 2.79 6.16 -0.39
C ILE A 305 2.72 7.12 -1.58
N CYS A 306 3.20 8.35 -1.38
CA CYS A 306 3.29 9.34 -2.45
C CYS A 306 4.47 9.01 -3.37
N ASP A 307 4.21 8.50 -4.57
CA ASP A 307 5.24 8.18 -5.57
C ASP A 307 5.60 9.40 -6.44
N THR A 308 4.58 10.18 -6.78
CA THR A 308 4.72 11.45 -7.50
C THR A 308 3.98 12.55 -6.75
N ILE A 309 4.64 13.68 -6.52
CA ILE A 309 4.06 14.84 -5.84
C ILE A 309 3.11 15.60 -6.77
N TYR A 310 2.19 16.36 -6.18
CA TYR A 310 1.30 17.22 -6.96
C TYR A 310 2.10 18.33 -7.67
N GLY A 311 1.94 18.43 -8.98
CA GLY A 311 2.66 19.39 -9.82
C GLY A 311 1.85 20.63 -10.21
N GLY A 312 0.57 20.69 -9.86
CA GLY A 312 -0.36 21.71 -10.36
C GLY A 312 -1.54 21.08 -11.12
N PRO A 313 -2.47 21.91 -11.62
CA PRO A 313 -3.64 21.41 -12.37
C PRO A 313 -3.22 20.54 -13.56
N GLY A 314 -3.82 19.35 -13.71
CA GLY A 314 -3.44 18.38 -14.74
C GLY A 314 -2.21 17.53 -14.42
N CYS A 315 -1.52 17.80 -13.31
CA CYS A 315 -0.37 17.04 -12.81
C CYS A 315 -0.72 16.47 -11.42
N PRO A 316 -1.60 15.44 -11.35
CA PRO A 316 -2.08 14.91 -10.08
C PRO A 316 -0.95 14.25 -9.28
N ALA A 317 -1.10 14.23 -7.96
CA ALA A 317 -0.22 13.40 -7.12
C ALA A 317 -0.54 11.92 -7.34
N VAL A 318 0.47 11.06 -7.45
CA VAL A 318 0.29 9.62 -7.62
C VAL A 318 0.54 8.91 -6.29
N LEU A 319 -0.49 8.23 -5.79
CA LEU A 319 -0.48 7.53 -4.51
C LEU A 319 -0.56 6.02 -4.75
N LEU A 320 0.50 5.28 -4.41
CA LEU A 320 0.53 3.82 -4.55
C LEU A 320 -0.03 3.15 -3.29
N ASN A 321 -0.92 2.17 -3.45
CA ASN A 321 -1.49 1.48 -2.31
C ASN A 321 -0.44 0.63 -1.57
N ILE A 322 -0.46 0.75 -0.24
CA ILE A 322 0.29 -0.10 0.68
C ILE A 322 -0.70 -1.15 1.21
N PRO A 323 -0.50 -2.44 0.93
CA PRO A 323 -1.38 -3.48 1.45
C PRO A 323 -1.40 -3.47 2.97
N ASP A 324 -2.57 -3.72 3.55
CA ASP A 324 -2.79 -3.70 4.99
C ASP A 324 -2.98 -5.11 5.58
N GLY A 325 -2.68 -6.14 4.78
CA GLY A 325 -2.82 -7.56 5.11
C GLY A 325 -4.25 -8.08 5.06
N ARG A 326 -5.22 -7.30 4.56
CA ARG A 326 -6.58 -7.76 4.25
C ARG A 326 -6.81 -7.69 2.75
N SER A 327 -7.22 -8.81 2.16
CA SER A 327 -7.58 -8.89 0.75
C SER A 327 -8.91 -8.19 0.48
N LYS A 328 -8.90 -6.87 0.34
CA LYS A 328 -9.98 -6.11 -0.30
C LYS A 328 -9.35 -5.08 -1.22
N GLY A 329 -9.31 -5.40 -2.51
CA GLY A 329 -9.07 -4.39 -3.52
C GLY A 329 -10.22 -3.41 -3.60
N PHE A 330 -10.00 -2.25 -4.21
CA PHE A 330 -11.09 -1.37 -4.61
C PHE A 330 -11.94 -2.19 -5.58
N ALA A 331 -13.15 -2.55 -5.14
CA ALA A 331 -14.12 -3.13 -6.04
C ALA A 331 -14.32 -2.13 -7.20
N ALA A 332 -14.10 -2.61 -8.43
CA ALA A 332 -14.44 -1.91 -9.65
C ALA A 332 -15.93 -1.53 -9.66
#